data_AF-A0A838EV35-F1
#
_entry.id   AF-A0A838EV35-F1
#
_cell.length_a   1.000
_cell.length_b   1.000
_cell.length_c   1.000
_cell.angle_alpha   90.00
_cell.angle_beta   90.00
_cell.angle_gamma   90.00
#
_symmetry.space_group_name_H-M   'P 1'
#
loop_
_entity.id
_entity.type
_entity.pdbx_description
1 polymer ?
#
loop_
_entity_poly.entity_id
_entity_poly.type
_entity_poly.pdbx_seq_one_letter_code
_entity_poly.pdbx_strand_id
1 'polypeptide(L)'
;MSLQFLKNTFSEIDPSLPIEISYYEEGEYFDSIFLNNAVPAPGTLERLRSFFGGIDCRIVQTMGVQQSRIDISKVSIGAKALNAKEYVKYMGLNQDKGWFLGLGSFGPEFFDIDRLTHTQVSGSSGYGKSSFFKFLLAQTLAFKPNIVNFIIDPKKIDFPALKGHPQVAMIAHERDEWRSLLSALVTELCVRETVFNEAFTNPPDALHKYWGLKKESAREELPEFPRLIIWIDEFHMIKKSNSDFELDSLEFIARKGRAFGIHLICSSQRGNDISLNIRAQMNSSFHFYESISSPGYY
;
A
#
# COMPACT_ATOMS: atom_id res chain seq x y z
N MET A 1 -1.38 2.91 -36.29
CA MET A 1 0.03 3.27 -35.97
C MET A 1 0.89 2.92 -37.17
N SER A 2 1.80 3.79 -37.62
CA SER A 2 2.63 3.48 -38.80
C SER A 2 3.82 2.59 -38.44
N LEU A 3 4.26 1.75 -39.38
CA LEU A 3 5.46 0.91 -39.21
C LEU A 3 6.70 1.76 -38.94
N GLN A 4 6.80 2.95 -39.55
CA GLN A 4 7.90 3.88 -39.33
C GLN A 4 7.93 4.40 -37.88
N PHE A 5 6.77 4.70 -37.30
CA PHE A 5 6.69 5.11 -35.90
C PHE A 5 7.17 3.99 -34.98
N LEU A 6 6.75 2.74 -35.24
CA LEU A 6 7.18 1.58 -34.46
C LEU A 6 8.70 1.40 -34.49
N LYS A 7 9.31 1.44 -35.68
CA LYS A 7 10.78 1.31 -35.85
C LYS A 7 11.56 2.46 -35.19
N ASN A 8 11.00 3.66 -35.15
CA ASN A 8 11.63 4.79 -34.46
C ASN A 8 11.43 4.74 -32.94
N THR A 9 10.47 3.93 -32.46
CA THR A 9 10.02 3.95 -31.07
C THR A 9 10.52 2.75 -30.28
N PHE A 10 10.67 1.59 -30.92
CA PHE A 10 11.10 0.32 -30.36
C PHE A 10 12.37 -0.18 -31.04
N SER A 11 13.14 -1.00 -30.32
CA SER A 11 14.25 -1.77 -30.90
C SER A 11 13.78 -3.17 -31.31
N GLU A 12 14.47 -3.75 -32.29
CA GLU A 12 14.26 -5.15 -32.69
C GLU A 12 14.90 -6.10 -31.66
N ILE A 13 14.26 -7.24 -31.42
CA ILE A 13 14.86 -8.33 -30.61
C ILE A 13 15.83 -9.12 -31.49
N ASP A 14 15.39 -9.48 -32.69
CA ASP A 14 16.15 -10.14 -33.75
C ASP A 14 16.24 -9.21 -34.98
N PRO A 15 17.44 -8.74 -35.36
CA PRO A 15 17.63 -7.87 -36.53
C PRO A 15 17.24 -8.50 -37.88
N SER A 16 17.04 -9.83 -37.93
CA SER A 16 16.61 -10.54 -39.13
C SER A 16 15.09 -10.55 -39.32
N LEU A 17 14.32 -10.20 -38.28
CA LEU A 17 12.87 -10.17 -38.30
C LEU A 17 12.36 -8.72 -38.22
N PRO A 18 11.22 -8.37 -38.86
CA PRO A 18 10.65 -7.05 -38.73
C PRO A 18 9.88 -6.89 -37.41
N ILE A 19 9.81 -5.66 -36.89
CA ILE A 19 8.78 -5.30 -35.90
C ILE A 19 7.40 -5.33 -36.57
N GLU A 20 6.46 -6.02 -35.96
CA GLU A 20 5.10 -6.18 -36.52
C GLU A 20 4.02 -6.02 -35.44
N ILE A 21 2.88 -5.42 -35.80
CA ILE A 21 1.66 -5.47 -34.97
C ILE A 21 0.98 -6.81 -35.22
N SER A 22 0.96 -7.67 -34.21
CA SER A 22 0.36 -8.99 -34.29
C SER A 22 -1.17 -8.96 -34.18
N TYR A 23 -1.70 -8.33 -33.12
CA TYR A 23 -3.14 -8.12 -32.95
C TYR A 23 -3.44 -6.97 -31.98
N TYR A 24 -4.72 -6.61 -31.94
CA TYR A 24 -5.31 -5.59 -31.08
C TYR A 24 -6.43 -6.22 -30.25
N GLU A 25 -6.49 -5.85 -28.98
CA GLU A 25 -7.51 -6.31 -28.04
C GLU A 25 -8.19 -5.11 -27.38
N GLU A 26 -9.53 -5.08 -27.46
CA GLU A 26 -10.32 -4.04 -26.79
C GLU A 26 -10.60 -4.42 -25.33
N GLY A 27 -10.24 -3.56 -24.39
CA GLY A 27 -10.54 -3.75 -22.96
C GLY A 27 -11.51 -2.73 -22.37
N GLU A 28 -11.96 -2.98 -21.13
CA GLU A 28 -12.84 -2.05 -20.39
C GLU A 28 -12.12 -0.74 -20.03
N TYR A 29 -10.84 -0.83 -19.60
CA TYR A 29 -10.05 0.31 -19.10
C TYR A 29 -8.93 0.74 -20.04
N PHE A 30 -8.39 -0.18 -20.83
CA PHE A 30 -7.31 0.09 -21.77
C PHE A 30 -7.46 -0.84 -22.95
N ASP A 31 -6.95 -0.40 -24.10
CA ASP A 31 -6.74 -1.28 -25.23
C ASP A 31 -5.32 -1.80 -25.23
N SER A 32 -5.12 -2.99 -25.80
CA SER A 32 -3.80 -3.59 -25.92
C SER A 32 -3.40 -3.76 -27.39
N ILE A 33 -2.20 -3.31 -27.74
CA ILE A 33 -1.55 -3.58 -29.03
C ILE A 33 -0.39 -4.55 -28.77
N PHE A 34 -0.38 -5.68 -29.45
CA PHE A 34 0.67 -6.69 -29.32
C PHE A 34 1.66 -6.56 -30.46
N LEU A 35 2.94 -6.36 -30.13
CA LEU A 35 4.04 -6.20 -31.07
C LEU A 35 4.95 -7.41 -31.04
N ASN A 36 5.19 -8.03 -32.19
CA ASN A 36 6.20 -9.07 -32.34
C ASN A 36 7.57 -8.44 -32.65
N ASN A 37 8.63 -9.12 -32.20
CA ASN A 37 10.02 -8.73 -32.38
C ASN A 37 10.38 -7.30 -31.88
N ALA A 38 9.59 -6.75 -30.95
CA ALA A 38 9.81 -5.42 -30.41
C ALA A 38 10.22 -5.48 -28.95
N VAL A 39 11.26 -4.72 -28.58
CA VAL A 39 11.63 -4.43 -27.19
C VAL A 39 11.63 -2.91 -26.98
N PRO A 40 11.09 -2.40 -25.86
CA PRO A 40 11.15 -0.98 -25.55
C PRO A 40 12.60 -0.45 -25.51
N ALA A 41 12.82 0.65 -26.23
CA ALA A 41 14.05 1.43 -26.21
C ALA A 41 13.95 2.59 -25.19
N PRO A 42 15.06 3.28 -24.87
CA PRO A 42 14.99 4.50 -24.07
C PRO A 42 14.01 5.53 -24.65
N GLY A 43 13.12 6.06 -23.82
CA GLY A 43 12.11 7.04 -24.21
C GLY A 43 10.89 6.49 -24.97
N THR A 44 10.75 5.16 -25.13
CA THR A 44 9.59 4.56 -25.83
C THR A 44 8.26 5.02 -25.22
N LEU A 45 8.16 5.06 -23.88
CA LEU A 45 6.93 5.44 -23.19
C LEU A 45 6.52 6.89 -23.48
N GLU A 46 7.48 7.82 -23.49
CA GLU A 46 7.24 9.24 -23.78
C GLU A 46 6.78 9.44 -25.23
N ARG A 47 7.42 8.74 -26.18
CA ARG A 47 7.03 8.75 -27.59
C ARG A 47 5.62 8.20 -27.80
N LEU A 48 5.26 7.11 -27.11
CA LEU A 48 3.90 6.56 -27.14
C LEU A 48 2.89 7.54 -26.56
N ARG A 49 3.15 8.09 -25.37
CA ARG A 49 2.27 9.09 -24.76
C ARG A 49 2.06 10.28 -25.69
N SER A 50 3.12 10.81 -26.30
CA SER A 50 3.04 11.90 -27.27
C SER A 50 2.22 11.51 -28.51
N PHE A 51 2.44 10.33 -29.07
CA PHE A 51 1.70 9.81 -30.22
C PHE A 51 0.20 9.66 -29.95
N PHE A 52 -0.16 9.22 -28.75
CA PHE A 52 -1.55 9.09 -28.30
C PHE A 52 -2.12 10.35 -27.64
N GLY A 53 -1.53 11.52 -27.88
CA GLY A 53 -2.11 12.80 -27.42
C GLY A 53 -2.07 13.01 -25.90
N GLY A 54 -1.08 12.45 -25.22
CA GLY A 54 -0.89 12.56 -23.77
C GLY A 54 -1.59 11.48 -22.95
N ILE A 55 -2.24 10.52 -23.59
CA ILE A 55 -2.90 9.40 -22.92
C ILE A 55 -1.87 8.51 -22.23
N ASP A 56 -2.19 8.07 -21.01
CA ASP A 56 -1.36 7.13 -20.27
C ASP A 56 -1.19 5.82 -21.04
N CYS A 57 0.07 5.48 -21.29
CA CYS A 57 0.47 4.20 -21.87
C CYS A 57 1.31 3.43 -20.86
N ARG A 58 1.29 2.10 -20.93
CA ARG A 58 2.29 1.22 -20.29
C ARG A 58 2.73 0.15 -21.27
N ILE A 59 3.93 -0.39 -21.04
CA ILE A 59 4.50 -1.45 -21.88
C ILE A 59 4.74 -2.65 -20.98
N VAL A 60 4.24 -3.81 -21.39
CA VAL A 60 4.46 -5.09 -20.72
C VAL A 60 5.28 -5.96 -21.66
N GLN A 61 6.49 -6.31 -21.24
CA GLN A 61 7.35 -7.25 -21.95
C GLN A 61 7.25 -8.62 -21.29
N THR A 62 6.89 -9.64 -22.06
CA THR A 62 6.83 -11.01 -21.55
C THR A 62 8.16 -11.70 -21.81
N MET A 63 8.92 -11.98 -20.76
CA MET A 63 10.21 -12.65 -20.89
C MET A 63 10.04 -14.03 -21.55
N GLY A 64 10.85 -14.32 -22.58
CA GLY A 64 10.84 -15.60 -23.30
C GLY A 64 9.87 -15.68 -24.49
N VAL A 65 8.98 -14.69 -24.65
CA VAL A 65 8.17 -14.52 -25.86
C VAL A 65 8.72 -13.28 -26.55
N GLN A 66 9.08 -13.35 -27.84
CA GLN A 66 9.59 -12.19 -28.60
C GLN A 66 8.45 -11.18 -28.88
N GLN A 67 7.72 -10.77 -27.85
CA GLN A 67 6.52 -9.97 -27.93
C GLN A 67 6.48 -8.93 -26.82
N SER A 68 6.14 -7.71 -27.20
CA SER A 68 5.82 -6.61 -26.28
C SER A 68 4.35 -6.26 -26.42
N ARG A 69 3.69 -5.94 -25.31
CA ARG A 69 2.32 -5.43 -25.29
C ARG A 69 2.32 -3.97 -24.89
N ILE A 70 1.66 -3.12 -25.68
CA ILE A 70 1.40 -1.73 -25.34
C ILE A 70 -0.04 -1.65 -24.84
N ASP A 71 -0.24 -1.23 -23.61
CA ASP A 71 -1.57 -0.91 -23.09
C ASP A 71 -1.78 0.61 -23.16
N ILE A 72 -2.89 1.01 -23.76
CA ILE A 72 -3.27 2.41 -23.98
C ILE A 72 -4.52 2.67 -23.16
N SER A 73 -4.42 3.52 -22.15
CA SER A 73 -5.55 3.86 -21.30
C SER A 73 -6.71 4.43 -22.12
N LYS A 74 -7.91 3.85 -21.98
CA LYS A 74 -9.15 4.48 -22.45
C LYS A 74 -9.58 5.62 -21.55
N VAL A 75 -8.99 5.67 -20.37
CA VAL A 75 -9.56 6.39 -19.26
C VAL A 75 -9.04 7.81 -19.28
N SER A 76 -9.81 8.67 -19.95
CA SER A 76 -10.13 9.95 -19.33
C SER A 76 -10.89 9.63 -18.04
N ILE A 77 -10.20 9.36 -16.91
CA ILE A 77 -10.89 9.41 -15.60
C ILE A 77 -11.14 10.90 -15.36
N GLY A 78 -12.14 11.47 -16.03
CA GLY A 78 -12.81 12.65 -15.52
C GLY A 78 -13.50 12.24 -14.23
N ALA A 79 -12.76 12.26 -13.11
CA ALA A 79 -13.24 12.03 -11.75
C ALA A 79 -14.43 11.04 -11.66
N LYS A 80 -14.32 9.82 -12.22
CA LYS A 80 -15.41 8.84 -12.14
C LYS A 80 -15.60 8.47 -10.68
N ALA A 81 -16.61 9.06 -10.04
CA ALA A 81 -17.00 8.71 -8.70
C ALA A 81 -17.56 7.29 -8.73
N LEU A 82 -16.89 6.38 -8.01
CA LEU A 82 -17.36 5.01 -7.85
C LEU A 82 -18.66 5.02 -7.04
N ASN A 83 -19.68 4.35 -7.56
CA ASN A 83 -20.89 4.12 -6.77
C ASN A 83 -20.71 2.90 -5.83
N ALA A 84 -21.64 2.73 -4.89
CA ALA A 84 -21.56 1.66 -3.89
C ALA A 84 -21.46 0.25 -4.50
N LYS A 85 -22.16 -0.02 -5.62
CA LYS A 85 -22.10 -1.33 -6.29
C LYS A 85 -20.72 -1.58 -6.89
N GLU A 86 -20.11 -0.56 -7.48
CA GLU A 86 -18.75 -0.64 -8.02
C GLU A 86 -17.71 -0.85 -6.91
N TYR A 87 -17.84 -0.16 -5.78
CA TYR A 87 -16.99 -0.40 -4.61
C TYR A 87 -17.08 -1.85 -4.13
N VAL A 88 -18.29 -2.38 -3.95
CA VAL A 88 -18.49 -3.77 -3.53
C VAL A 88 -17.91 -4.74 -4.54
N LYS A 89 -18.12 -4.50 -5.85
CA LYS A 89 -17.52 -5.30 -6.93
C LYS A 89 -16.00 -5.34 -6.78
N TYR A 90 -15.31 -4.19 -6.73
CA TYR A 90 -13.85 -4.16 -6.72
C TYR A 90 -13.26 -4.66 -5.41
N MET A 91 -13.85 -4.33 -4.26
CA MET A 91 -13.41 -4.90 -2.99
C MET A 91 -13.52 -6.43 -3.00
N GLY A 92 -14.62 -6.97 -3.54
CA GLY A 92 -14.82 -8.42 -3.68
C GLY A 92 -13.77 -9.12 -4.56
N LEU A 93 -13.22 -8.45 -5.58
CA LEU A 93 -12.18 -9.04 -6.45
C LEU A 93 -10.87 -9.34 -5.70
N ASN A 94 -10.60 -8.65 -4.59
CA ASN A 94 -9.32 -8.75 -3.88
C ASN A 94 -9.49 -8.90 -2.37
N GLN A 95 -10.70 -9.25 -1.90
CA GLN A 95 -11.06 -9.27 -0.49
C GLN A 95 -10.15 -10.17 0.35
N ASP A 96 -9.58 -11.24 -0.22
CA ASP A 96 -8.67 -12.15 0.49
C ASP A 96 -7.21 -11.69 0.44
N LYS A 97 -6.80 -11.03 -0.65
CA LYS A 97 -5.40 -10.70 -0.92
C LYS A 97 -4.97 -9.30 -0.50
N GLY A 98 -5.90 -8.35 -0.38
CA GLY A 98 -5.46 -6.97 -0.18
C GLY A 98 -6.55 -5.93 0.08
N TRP A 99 -6.16 -4.67 -0.04
CA TRP A 99 -7.06 -3.54 -0.13
C TRP A 99 -7.27 -3.14 -1.58
N PHE A 100 -8.49 -2.74 -1.91
CA PHE A 100 -8.76 -1.95 -3.10
C PHE A 100 -8.39 -0.50 -2.82
N LEU A 101 -7.62 0.11 -3.73
CA LEU A 101 -7.12 1.48 -3.59
C LEU A 101 -7.97 2.49 -4.36
N GLY A 102 -8.57 2.06 -5.48
CA GLY A 102 -9.30 2.93 -6.40
C GLY A 102 -9.11 2.51 -7.85
N LEU A 103 -9.58 3.33 -8.79
CA LEU A 103 -9.30 3.14 -10.21
C LEU A 103 -8.09 3.99 -10.62
N GLY A 104 -7.07 3.36 -11.19
CA GLY A 104 -5.99 4.01 -11.92
C GLY A 104 -6.27 4.06 -13.43
N SER A 105 -5.32 4.61 -14.19
CA SER A 105 -5.42 4.75 -15.65
C SER A 105 -5.60 3.41 -16.38
N PHE A 106 -5.29 2.27 -15.74
CA PHE A 106 -5.40 0.94 -16.34
C PHE A 106 -6.42 0.04 -15.63
N GLY A 107 -7.29 0.60 -14.79
CA GLY A 107 -8.35 -0.13 -14.10
C GLY A 107 -8.18 -0.18 -12.58
N PRO A 108 -8.79 -1.16 -11.89
CA PRO A 108 -8.76 -1.23 -10.44
C PRO A 108 -7.37 -1.55 -9.89
N GLU A 109 -6.94 -0.72 -8.94
CA GLU A 109 -5.65 -0.83 -8.26
C GLU A 109 -5.82 -1.46 -6.88
N PHE A 110 -4.87 -2.33 -6.52
CA PHE A 110 -4.93 -3.10 -5.30
C PHE A 110 -3.60 -3.08 -4.56
N PHE A 111 -3.66 -3.08 -3.24
CA PHE A 111 -2.51 -3.26 -2.37
C PHE A 111 -2.55 -4.65 -1.73
N ASP A 112 -1.53 -5.45 -1.98
CA ASP A 112 -1.36 -6.77 -1.36
C ASP A 112 -1.08 -6.62 0.14
N ILE A 113 -1.99 -7.16 0.96
CA ILE A 113 -1.86 -7.02 2.41
C ILE A 113 -0.65 -7.79 2.91
N ASP A 114 -0.21 -8.87 2.27
CA ASP A 114 0.97 -9.62 2.74
C ASP A 114 2.28 -8.86 2.53
N ARG A 115 2.24 -7.81 1.71
CA ARG A 115 3.33 -6.84 1.56
C ARG A 115 3.24 -5.66 2.52
N LEU A 116 2.22 -5.62 3.40
CA LEU A 116 2.03 -4.52 4.33
C LEU A 116 3.28 -4.32 5.19
N THR A 117 3.78 -3.10 5.14
CA THR A 117 4.82 -2.59 6.04
C THR A 117 4.25 -1.47 6.90
N HIS A 118 5.11 -0.81 7.69
CA HIS A 118 4.75 0.52 8.15
C HIS A 118 4.41 1.39 6.93
N THR A 119 3.31 2.13 7.03
CA THR A 119 2.68 2.83 5.91
C THR A 119 2.39 4.27 6.29
N GLN A 120 2.73 5.20 5.40
CA GLN A 120 2.35 6.60 5.52
C GLN A 120 1.20 6.94 4.58
N VAL A 121 0.25 7.74 5.06
CA VAL A 121 -0.77 8.40 4.26
C VAL A 121 -0.62 9.91 4.47
N SER A 122 -0.11 10.64 3.47
CA SER A 122 0.11 12.09 3.58
C SER A 122 -0.73 12.88 2.57
N GLY A 123 -1.02 14.14 2.90
CA GLY A 123 -1.76 15.04 2.01
C GLY A 123 -2.48 16.18 2.73
N SER A 124 -2.66 17.29 2.02
CA SER A 124 -3.36 18.46 2.53
C SER A 124 -4.85 18.17 2.80
N SER A 125 -5.43 18.97 3.70
CA SER A 125 -6.87 18.91 3.98
C SER A 125 -7.70 19.11 2.71
N GLY A 126 -8.83 18.40 2.61
CA GLY A 126 -9.76 18.49 1.47
C GLY A 126 -9.47 17.54 0.30
N TYR A 127 -8.32 16.85 0.27
CA TYR A 127 -7.94 15.96 -0.83
C TYR A 127 -8.27 14.47 -0.62
N GLY A 128 -9.08 14.15 0.39
CA GLY A 128 -9.58 12.78 0.59
C GLY A 128 -8.68 11.86 1.42
N LYS A 129 -7.57 12.34 2.00
CA LYS A 129 -6.71 11.58 2.92
C LYS A 129 -7.49 10.83 3.99
N SER A 130 -8.32 11.53 4.77
CA SER A 130 -9.08 10.92 5.87
C SER A 130 -10.13 9.92 5.37
N SER A 131 -10.78 10.20 4.24
CA SER A 131 -11.71 9.26 3.62
C SER A 131 -10.99 7.98 3.18
N PHE A 132 -9.82 8.11 2.57
CA PHE A 132 -9.00 6.98 2.15
C PHE A 132 -8.47 6.17 3.34
N PHE A 133 -7.95 6.84 4.37
CA PHE A 133 -7.49 6.18 5.60
C PHE A 133 -8.61 5.36 6.26
N LYS A 134 -9.81 5.94 6.40
CA LYS A 134 -11.00 5.25 6.90
C LYS A 134 -11.45 4.12 5.97
N PHE A 135 -11.32 4.31 4.66
CA PHE A 135 -11.67 3.31 3.66
C PHE A 135 -10.78 2.06 3.76
N LEU A 136 -9.47 2.23 3.96
CA LEU A 136 -8.56 1.10 4.21
C LEU A 136 -8.90 0.36 5.51
N LEU A 137 -9.19 1.10 6.59
CA LEU A 137 -9.61 0.50 7.85
C LEU A 137 -10.93 -0.28 7.69
N ALA A 138 -11.93 0.31 7.03
CA ALA A 138 -13.21 -0.36 6.79
C ALA A 138 -13.05 -1.68 6.01
N GLN A 139 -12.21 -1.69 4.97
CA GLN A 139 -11.88 -2.93 4.24
C GLN A 139 -11.20 -3.97 5.12
N THR A 140 -10.32 -3.52 6.03
CA THR A 140 -9.64 -4.40 6.99
C THR A 140 -10.66 -5.08 7.91
N LEU A 141 -11.59 -4.32 8.46
CA LEU A 141 -12.64 -4.83 9.36
C LEU A 141 -13.67 -5.70 8.64
N ALA A 142 -13.90 -5.48 7.35
CA ALA A 142 -14.87 -6.24 6.57
C ALA A 142 -14.32 -7.60 6.10
N PHE A 143 -13.04 -7.67 5.72
CA PHE A 143 -12.52 -8.81 4.94
C PHE A 143 -11.27 -9.48 5.53
N LYS A 144 -10.68 -8.95 6.62
CA LYS A 144 -9.40 -9.45 7.15
C LYS A 144 -9.50 -9.95 8.59
N PRO A 145 -10.17 -11.08 8.86
CA PRO A 145 -10.49 -11.54 10.22
C PRO A 145 -9.27 -11.78 11.13
N ASN A 146 -8.10 -12.10 10.55
CA ASN A 146 -6.86 -12.39 11.29
C ASN A 146 -6.05 -11.13 11.69
N ILE A 147 -6.66 -9.96 11.57
CA ILE A 147 -6.07 -8.67 11.93
C ILE A 147 -6.74 -8.12 13.19
N VAL A 148 -5.92 -7.73 14.16
CA VAL A 148 -6.35 -6.97 15.34
C VAL A 148 -5.90 -5.52 15.16
N ASN A 149 -6.84 -4.60 15.34
CA ASN A 149 -6.67 -3.19 15.07
C ASN A 149 -6.64 -2.40 16.38
N PHE A 150 -5.67 -1.50 16.47
CA PHE A 150 -5.57 -0.48 17.51
C PHE A 150 -5.65 0.87 16.83
N ILE A 151 -6.41 1.79 17.39
CA ILE A 151 -6.65 3.10 16.77
C ILE A 151 -6.19 4.18 17.76
N ILE A 152 -5.33 5.08 17.30
CA ILE A 152 -5.04 6.34 17.98
C ILE A 152 -5.80 7.43 17.23
N ASP A 153 -6.84 7.96 17.87
CA ASP A 153 -7.71 9.03 17.37
C ASP A 153 -7.67 10.25 18.30
N PRO A 154 -6.65 11.11 18.16
CA PRO A 154 -6.50 12.29 19.00
C PRO A 154 -7.63 13.32 18.82
N LYS A 155 -8.39 13.25 17.72
CA LYS A 155 -9.49 14.17 17.43
C LYS A 155 -10.81 13.74 18.07
N LYS A 156 -10.98 12.46 18.39
CA LYS A 156 -12.22 11.86 18.94
C LYS A 156 -13.43 11.98 18.01
N ILE A 157 -13.22 12.19 16.70
CA ILE A 157 -14.30 12.47 15.74
C ILE A 157 -14.53 11.27 14.82
N ASP A 158 -13.46 10.57 14.48
CA ASP A 158 -13.43 9.81 13.23
C ASP A 158 -13.79 8.33 13.40
N PHE A 159 -13.57 7.78 14.60
CA PHE A 159 -13.74 6.34 14.86
C PHE A 159 -14.68 5.94 16.03
N PRO A 160 -15.55 6.79 16.62
CA PRO A 160 -16.38 6.37 17.77
C PRO A 160 -17.34 5.22 17.42
N ALA A 161 -17.76 5.11 16.16
CA ALA A 161 -18.64 4.04 15.67
C ALA A 161 -17.99 2.65 15.65
N LEU A 162 -16.66 2.56 15.80
CA LEU A 162 -15.94 1.27 15.79
C LEU A 162 -15.80 0.65 17.18
N LYS A 163 -16.27 1.34 18.23
CA LYS A 163 -16.22 0.83 19.60
C LYS A 163 -17.04 -0.46 19.72
N GLY A 164 -16.42 -1.52 20.23
CA GLY A 164 -17.05 -2.84 20.39
C GLY A 164 -16.98 -3.74 19.15
N HIS A 165 -16.34 -3.30 18.05
CA HIS A 165 -16.09 -4.18 16.92
C HIS A 165 -15.11 -5.32 17.31
N PRO A 166 -15.35 -6.59 16.96
CA PRO A 166 -14.54 -7.73 17.41
C PRO A 166 -13.04 -7.63 17.08
N GLN A 167 -12.72 -6.95 15.99
CA GLN A 167 -11.34 -6.76 15.52
C GLN A 167 -10.69 -5.44 15.96
N VAL A 168 -11.38 -4.61 16.75
CA VAL A 168 -10.84 -3.35 17.27
C VAL A 168 -10.62 -3.51 18.76
N ALA A 169 -9.37 -3.75 19.15
CA ALA A 169 -9.02 -4.05 20.54
C ALA A 169 -9.04 -2.80 21.44
N MET A 170 -8.63 -1.65 20.90
CA MET A 170 -8.61 -0.39 21.63
C MET A 170 -8.69 0.80 20.69
N ILE A 171 -9.46 1.82 21.09
CA ILE A 171 -9.44 3.16 20.50
C ILE A 171 -8.93 4.10 21.59
N ALA A 172 -7.76 4.69 21.36
CA ALA A 172 -7.06 5.53 22.30
C ALA A 172 -7.15 7.00 21.83
N HIS A 173 -7.66 7.85 22.70
CA HIS A 173 -7.96 9.25 22.42
C HIS A 173 -7.05 10.20 23.17
N GLU A 174 -6.65 9.83 24.37
CA GLU A 174 -5.86 10.67 25.26
C GLU A 174 -4.48 10.07 25.52
N ARG A 175 -3.58 10.93 25.99
CA ARG A 175 -2.16 10.58 26.14
C ARG A 175 -1.92 9.35 27.02
N ASP A 176 -2.62 9.23 28.15
CA ASP A 176 -2.45 8.08 29.04
C ASP A 176 -2.92 6.78 28.38
N GLU A 177 -3.96 6.84 27.56
CA GLU A 177 -4.43 5.71 26.75
C GLU A 177 -3.42 5.36 25.65
N TRP A 178 -2.83 6.36 24.98
CA TRP A 178 -1.76 6.13 24.00
C TRP A 178 -0.57 5.43 24.66
N ARG A 179 -0.15 5.89 25.84
CA ARG A 179 0.99 5.32 26.57
C ARG A 179 0.74 3.89 27.01
N SER A 180 -0.44 3.63 27.58
CA SER A 180 -0.85 2.27 27.96
C SER A 180 -0.84 1.32 26.76
N LEU A 181 -1.44 1.76 25.64
CA LEU A 181 -1.47 1.01 24.39
C LEU A 181 -0.05 0.72 23.87
N LEU A 182 0.79 1.75 23.72
CA LEU A 182 2.14 1.61 23.18
C LEU A 182 3.01 0.73 24.09
N SER A 183 2.91 0.86 25.41
CA SER A 183 3.61 -0.02 26.36
C SER A 183 3.19 -1.49 26.20
N ALA A 184 1.90 -1.75 26.00
CA ALA A 184 1.40 -3.10 25.78
C ALA A 184 1.90 -3.69 24.45
N LEU A 185 1.93 -2.89 23.39
CA LEU A 185 2.42 -3.30 22.07
C LEU A 185 3.93 -3.53 22.04
N VAL A 186 4.71 -2.72 22.75
CA VAL A 186 6.16 -2.95 22.93
C VAL A 186 6.38 -4.27 23.68
N THR A 187 5.59 -4.53 24.72
CA THR A 187 5.67 -5.80 25.48
C THR A 187 5.33 -6.99 24.59
N GLU A 188 4.23 -6.92 23.84
CA GLU A 188 3.81 -7.95 22.88
C GLU A 188 4.87 -8.21 21.79
N LEU A 189 5.53 -7.15 21.30
CA LEU A 189 6.66 -7.29 20.37
C LEU A 189 7.78 -8.12 20.99
N CYS A 190 8.21 -7.79 22.21
CA CYS A 190 9.25 -8.54 22.92
C CYS A 190 8.83 -10.00 23.15
N VAL A 191 7.57 -10.26 23.51
CA VAL A 191 7.05 -11.63 23.67
C VAL A 191 7.13 -12.41 22.36
N ARG A 192 6.68 -11.84 21.24
CA ARG A 192 6.78 -12.48 19.92
C ARG A 192 8.22 -12.76 19.52
N GLU A 193 9.12 -11.82 19.80
CA GLU A 193 10.54 -11.98 19.54
C GLU A 193 11.14 -13.16 20.33
N THR A 194 10.85 -13.26 21.63
CA THR A 194 11.25 -14.40 22.45
C THR A 194 10.71 -15.70 21.89
N VAL A 195 9.42 -15.77 21.56
CA VAL A 195 8.81 -16.98 20.99
C VAL A 195 9.46 -17.37 19.66
N PHE A 196 9.70 -16.42 18.75
CA PHE A 196 10.34 -16.71 17.46
C PHE A 196 11.76 -17.28 17.65
N ASN A 197 12.52 -16.70 18.59
CA ASN A 197 13.91 -17.09 18.85
C ASN A 197 14.04 -18.42 19.57
N GLU A 198 13.14 -18.73 20.50
CA GLU A 198 13.23 -19.94 21.32
C GLU A 198 12.51 -21.15 20.69
N ALA A 199 11.48 -20.92 19.88
CA ALA A 199 10.70 -22.01 19.29
C ALA A 199 11.45 -22.74 18.17
N PHE A 200 12.35 -22.09 17.43
CA PHE A 200 12.96 -22.70 16.23
C PHE A 200 14.49 -22.60 16.27
N THR A 201 15.17 -23.67 15.83
CA THR A 201 16.64 -23.66 15.68
C THR A 201 17.10 -22.57 14.71
N ASN A 202 16.32 -22.33 13.65
CA ASN A 202 16.47 -21.20 12.74
C ASN A 202 15.22 -20.32 12.87
N PRO A 203 15.28 -19.24 13.66
CA PRO A 203 14.13 -18.36 13.90
C PRO A 203 13.58 -17.75 12.60
N PRO A 204 12.24 -17.70 12.42
CA PRO A 204 11.64 -16.98 11.30
C PRO A 204 11.91 -15.47 11.43
N ASP A 205 12.19 -14.81 10.30
CA ASP A 205 12.41 -13.36 10.20
C ASP A 205 11.11 -12.57 9.88
N ALA A 206 9.97 -13.27 9.76
CA ALA A 206 8.69 -12.70 9.40
C ALA A 206 7.51 -13.55 9.90
N LEU A 207 6.40 -12.89 10.26
CA LEU A 207 5.19 -13.54 10.78
C LEU A 207 4.62 -14.61 9.84
N HIS A 208 4.63 -14.40 8.52
CA HIS A 208 4.14 -15.41 7.57
C HIS A 208 5.01 -16.68 7.55
N LYS A 209 6.32 -16.54 7.75
CA LYS A 209 7.23 -17.69 7.89
C LYS A 209 7.00 -18.41 9.20
N TYR A 210 6.74 -17.69 10.29
CA TYR A 210 6.32 -18.30 11.55
C TYR A 210 5.05 -19.15 11.39
N TRP A 211 4.01 -18.63 10.74
CA TRP A 211 2.80 -19.41 10.46
C TRP A 211 3.08 -20.66 9.63
N GLY A 212 3.93 -20.53 8.60
CA GLY A 212 4.38 -21.66 7.77
C GLY A 212 5.09 -22.75 8.58
N LEU A 213 6.12 -22.36 9.33
CA LEU A 213 6.91 -23.28 10.16
C LEU A 213 6.07 -23.95 11.26
N LYS A 214 5.18 -23.20 11.93
CA LYS A 214 4.26 -23.75 12.94
C LYS A 214 3.38 -24.85 12.33
N LYS A 215 2.82 -24.58 11.15
CA LYS A 215 1.95 -25.52 10.41
C LYS A 215 2.73 -26.75 9.93
N GLU A 216 3.89 -26.56 9.32
CA GLU A 216 4.74 -27.64 8.80
C GLU A 216 5.28 -28.54 9.91
N SER A 217 5.61 -27.95 11.07
CA SER A 217 6.15 -28.68 12.21
C SER A 217 5.07 -29.26 13.13
N ALA A 218 3.79 -29.09 12.80
CA ALA A 218 2.63 -29.49 13.62
C ALA A 218 2.71 -29.05 15.09
N ARG A 219 3.26 -27.86 15.35
CA ARG A 219 3.45 -27.31 16.71
C ARG A 219 2.22 -26.54 17.17
N GLU A 220 1.18 -27.27 17.56
CA GLU A 220 -0.09 -26.70 18.02
C GLU A 220 0.05 -25.95 19.35
N GLU A 221 1.08 -26.25 20.15
CA GLU A 221 1.39 -25.60 21.42
C GLU A 221 1.89 -24.17 21.28
N LEU A 222 2.40 -23.80 20.09
CA LEU A 222 2.87 -22.44 19.84
C LEU A 222 1.67 -21.48 19.71
N PRO A 223 1.78 -20.24 20.22
CA PRO A 223 0.69 -19.28 20.14
C PRO A 223 0.34 -18.90 18.70
N GLU A 224 -0.95 -18.69 18.43
CA GLU A 224 -1.40 -18.05 17.20
C GLU A 224 -1.24 -16.54 17.32
N PHE A 225 -0.41 -15.97 16.47
CA PHE A 225 -0.18 -14.53 16.45
C PHE A 225 -0.98 -13.88 15.31
N PRO A 226 -2.02 -13.08 15.60
CA PRO A 226 -2.67 -12.28 14.59
C PRO A 226 -1.73 -11.15 14.16
N ARG A 227 -1.99 -10.60 12.98
CA ARG A 227 -1.33 -9.36 12.58
C ARG A 227 -1.91 -8.20 13.38
N LEU A 228 -1.04 -7.35 13.92
CA LEU A 228 -1.44 -6.16 14.66
C LEU A 228 -1.24 -4.93 13.80
N ILE A 229 -2.27 -4.09 13.67
CA ILE A 229 -2.17 -2.81 12.97
C ILE A 229 -2.53 -1.68 13.92
N ILE A 230 -1.63 -0.71 14.04
CA ILE A 230 -1.83 0.53 14.76
C ILE A 230 -2.15 1.62 13.73
N TRP A 231 -3.39 2.09 13.75
CA TRP A 231 -3.90 3.19 12.94
C TRP A 231 -3.74 4.50 13.70
N ILE A 232 -2.93 5.41 13.19
CA ILE A 232 -2.67 6.71 13.82
C ILE A 232 -3.22 7.81 12.92
N ASP A 233 -4.33 8.45 13.30
CA ASP A 233 -4.79 9.66 12.60
C ASP A 233 -4.03 10.88 13.12
N GLU A 234 -3.56 11.73 12.20
CA GLU A 234 -2.80 12.94 12.51
C GLU A 234 -1.60 12.71 13.43
N PHE A 235 -0.61 11.97 12.94
CA PHE A 235 0.62 11.63 13.66
C PHE A 235 1.27 12.83 14.37
N HIS A 236 1.22 14.01 13.78
CA HIS A 236 1.80 15.24 14.33
C HIS A 236 1.23 15.62 15.72
N MET A 237 0.01 15.16 16.06
CA MET A 237 -0.61 15.41 17.37
C MET A 237 0.08 14.61 18.48
N ILE A 238 0.62 13.42 18.16
CA ILE A 238 1.45 12.65 19.12
C ILE A 238 2.77 13.39 19.36
N LYS A 239 3.41 13.89 18.30
CA LYS A 239 4.70 14.61 18.41
C LYS A 239 4.61 15.88 19.27
N LYS A 240 3.49 16.61 19.18
CA LYS A 240 3.27 17.86 19.93
C LYS A 240 3.11 17.67 21.44
N SER A 241 2.92 16.45 21.94
CA SER A 241 2.83 16.21 23.38
C SER A 241 4.16 16.34 24.13
N ASN A 242 5.28 16.59 23.41
CA ASN A 242 6.64 16.76 23.96
C ASN A 242 7.04 15.61 24.90
N SER A 243 6.72 14.38 24.53
CA SER A 243 6.99 13.20 25.33
C SER A 243 7.83 12.20 24.55
N ASP A 244 9.04 11.96 25.05
CA ASP A 244 9.99 11.04 24.41
C ASP A 244 9.44 9.60 24.39
N PHE A 245 8.71 9.18 25.43
CA PHE A 245 8.21 7.80 25.54
C PHE A 245 7.34 7.35 24.34
N GLU A 246 6.38 8.17 23.91
CA GLU A 246 5.46 7.82 22.82
C GLU A 246 6.23 7.70 21.50
N LEU A 247 7.15 8.63 21.23
CA LEU A 247 7.97 8.61 20.02
C LEU A 247 8.98 7.45 20.04
N ASP A 248 9.65 7.23 21.17
CA ASP A 248 10.61 6.13 21.37
C ASP A 248 9.92 4.76 21.20
N SER A 249 8.71 4.61 21.74
CA SER A 249 7.92 3.39 21.59
C SER A 249 7.52 3.15 20.12
N LEU A 250 7.07 4.20 19.43
CA LEU A 250 6.73 4.12 18.00
C LEU A 250 7.97 3.84 17.14
N GLU A 251 9.12 4.43 17.46
CA GLU A 251 10.39 4.16 16.79
C GLU A 251 10.87 2.72 17.01
N PHE A 252 10.74 2.22 18.24
CA PHE A 252 11.04 0.83 18.56
C PHE A 252 10.15 -0.14 17.77
N ILE A 253 8.83 0.11 17.74
CA ILE A 253 7.87 -0.66 16.94
C ILE A 253 8.19 -0.54 15.44
N ALA A 254 8.48 0.65 14.93
CA ALA A 254 8.80 0.84 13.51
C ALA A 254 10.04 0.05 13.08
N ARG A 255 11.06 -0.02 13.95
CA ARG A 255 12.32 -0.70 13.65
C ARG A 255 12.22 -2.22 13.72
N LYS A 256 11.44 -2.77 14.65
CA LYS A 256 11.42 -4.22 14.92
C LYS A 256 10.08 -4.90 14.57
N GLY A 257 8.98 -4.16 14.62
CA GLY A 257 7.62 -4.69 14.59
C GLY A 257 7.26 -5.44 13.32
N ARG A 258 7.80 -5.03 12.16
CA ARG A 258 7.52 -5.67 10.86
C ARG A 258 7.76 -7.19 10.88
N ALA A 259 8.87 -7.65 11.45
CA ALA A 259 9.22 -9.06 11.52
C ALA A 259 8.16 -9.86 12.32
N PHE A 260 7.64 -9.25 13.38
CA PHE A 260 6.68 -9.85 14.30
C PHE A 260 5.22 -9.54 13.94
N GLY A 261 4.99 -8.96 12.77
CA GLY A 261 3.66 -8.63 12.23
C GLY A 261 2.92 -7.53 12.98
N ILE A 262 3.66 -6.54 13.50
CA ILE A 262 3.13 -5.33 14.11
C ILE A 262 3.42 -4.16 13.17
N HIS A 263 2.37 -3.53 12.64
CA HIS A 263 2.47 -2.51 11.59
C HIS A 263 1.88 -1.17 12.05
N LEU A 264 2.48 -0.08 11.55
CA LEU A 264 2.00 1.28 11.79
C LEU A 264 1.37 1.79 10.49
N ILE A 265 0.18 2.35 10.55
CA ILE A 265 -0.44 3.08 9.44
C ILE A 265 -0.72 4.49 9.94
N CYS A 266 0.08 5.44 9.47
CA CYS A 266 0.11 6.79 10.00
C CYS A 266 -0.44 7.78 8.97
N SER A 267 -1.43 8.58 9.38
CA SER A 267 -1.95 9.70 8.62
C SER A 267 -1.24 10.99 9.04
N SER A 268 -0.89 11.84 8.07
CA SER A 268 -0.35 13.18 8.33
C SER A 268 -0.74 14.19 7.26
N GLN A 269 -0.68 15.48 7.55
CA GLN A 269 -0.93 16.50 6.52
C GLN A 269 0.26 16.63 5.58
N ARG A 270 1.48 16.50 6.11
CA ARG A 270 2.72 16.55 5.34
C ARG A 270 3.54 15.31 5.57
N GLY A 271 4.29 14.89 4.54
CA GLY A 271 5.26 13.80 4.63
C GLY A 271 6.18 13.89 5.86
N ASN A 272 6.68 15.10 6.13
CA ASN A 272 7.70 15.40 7.16
C ASN A 272 7.14 15.53 8.59
N ASP A 273 5.83 15.41 8.78
CA ASP A 273 5.23 15.42 10.12
C ASP A 273 5.58 14.17 10.93
N ILE A 274 5.86 13.05 10.24
CA ILE A 274 6.33 11.80 10.83
C ILE A 274 7.84 11.92 11.12
N SER A 275 8.30 11.43 12.28
CA SER A 275 9.72 11.46 12.61
C SER A 275 10.55 10.73 11.54
N LEU A 276 11.75 11.24 11.27
CA LEU A 276 12.62 10.67 10.23
C LEU A 276 12.93 9.20 10.50
N ASN A 277 13.17 8.84 11.77
CA ASN A 277 13.48 7.48 12.20
C ASN A 277 12.33 6.51 11.90
N ILE A 278 11.08 6.91 12.17
CA ILE A 278 9.90 6.10 11.86
C ILE A 278 9.69 6.03 10.34
N ARG A 279 9.75 7.17 9.66
CA ARG A 279 9.53 7.25 8.21
C ARG A 279 10.55 6.43 7.42
N ALA A 280 11.79 6.33 7.89
CA ALA A 280 12.82 5.49 7.30
C ALA A 280 12.48 3.98 7.33
N GLN A 281 11.55 3.55 8.19
CA GLN A 281 11.05 2.17 8.26
C GLN A 281 9.74 1.95 7.46
N MET A 282 9.20 3.01 6.85
CA MET A 282 7.99 2.96 6.04
C MET A 282 8.33 2.71 4.58
N ASN A 283 8.06 1.49 4.10
CA ASN A 283 8.29 1.12 2.70
C ASN A 283 7.06 1.31 1.81
N SER A 284 5.91 1.64 2.41
CA SER A 284 4.66 1.90 1.71
C SER A 284 4.21 3.32 2.00
N SER A 285 3.86 4.06 0.96
CA SER A 285 3.34 5.42 1.12
C SER A 285 2.23 5.74 0.12
N PHE A 286 1.20 6.42 0.60
CA PHE A 286 0.12 6.97 -0.19
C PHE A 286 0.15 8.49 -0.07
N HIS A 287 0.40 9.15 -1.19
CA HIS A 287 0.54 10.59 -1.26
C HIS A 287 -0.67 11.19 -1.99
N PHE A 288 -1.45 11.95 -1.24
CA PHE A 288 -2.47 12.84 -1.78
C PHE A 288 -1.83 14.21 -2.06
N TYR A 289 -2.57 15.09 -2.71
CA TYR A 289 -2.05 16.42 -3.03
C TYR A 289 -1.55 17.14 -1.76
N GLU A 290 -0.27 17.50 -1.76
CA GLU A 290 0.33 18.34 -0.74
C GLU A 290 0.41 19.75 -1.32
N SER A 291 -0.32 20.69 -0.73
CA SER A 291 -0.17 22.10 -1.04
C SER A 291 1.24 22.50 -0.64
N ILE A 292 2.10 22.76 -1.63
CA ILE A 292 3.38 23.41 -1.40
C ILE A 292 3.04 24.80 -0.88
N SER A 293 3.10 25.00 0.44
CA SER A 293 3.26 26.35 0.96
C SER A 293 4.65 26.78 0.51
N SER A 294 4.75 27.49 -0.61
CA SER A 294 5.99 28.09 -1.07
C SER A 294 6.61 28.83 0.12
N PRO A 295 7.84 28.49 0.55
CA PRO A 295 8.64 29.46 1.29
C PRO A 295 8.79 30.65 0.35
N GLY A 296 8.51 31.86 0.83
CA GLY A 296 8.42 33.05 0.00
C GLY A 296 9.59 33.20 -0.97
N TYR A 297 9.25 33.40 -2.24
CA TYR A 297 10.10 34.10 -3.19
C TYR A 297 9.46 35.49 -3.38
N TYR A 298 10.06 36.49 -2.74
CA TYR A 298 10.18 37.82 -3.31
C TYR A 298 11.42 37.83 -4.21
#